data_AF-A0A5Q3HJV8-F1
#
_entry.id   AF-A0A5Q3HJV8-F1
#
_cell.length_a   1.000
_cell.length_b   1.000
_cell.length_c   1.000
_cell.angle_alpha   90.00
_cell.angle_beta   90.00
_cell.angle_gamma   90.00
#
_symmetry.space_group_name_H-M   'P 1'
#
loop_
_entity.id
_entity.type
_entity.pdbx_description
1 polymer ?
#
loop_
_entity_poly.entity_id
_entity_poly.type
_entity_poly.pdbx_seq_one_letter_code
_entity_poly.pdbx_strand_id
1 'polypeptide(L)'
;MSISLLLAIAGTLCGFYYFGLGIAAGGHLLDKERSKSPGERLLLTTFLWSMTPSEFSDEGKKICVRANFVLVAALACWVAWAVFK
;
A
#
# COMPACT_ATOMS: atom_id res chain seq x y z
N MET A 1 -24.58 6.57 -12.15
CA MET A 1 -23.63 6.45 -11.02
C MET A 1 -22.98 7.82 -10.82
N SER A 2 -22.96 8.38 -9.62
CA SER A 2 -22.38 9.72 -9.39
C SER A 2 -20.85 9.67 -9.42
N ILE A 3 -20.21 10.79 -9.77
CA ILE A 3 -18.74 10.94 -9.75
C ILE A 3 -18.19 10.67 -8.35
N SER A 4 -18.90 11.15 -7.31
CA SER A 4 -18.57 10.87 -5.91
C SER A 4 -18.54 9.37 -5.61
N LEU A 5 -19.57 8.61 -6.01
CA LEU A 5 -19.60 7.16 -5.82
C LEU A 5 -18.48 6.43 -6.59
N LEU A 6 -18.17 6.88 -7.81
CA LEU A 6 -17.07 6.35 -8.61
C LEU A 6 -15.71 6.53 -7.91
N LEU A 7 -15.44 7.71 -7.35
CA LEU A 7 -14.19 8.00 -6.62
C LEU A 7 -14.06 7.14 -5.35
N ALA A 8 -15.15 6.93 -4.62
CA ALA A 8 -15.16 6.07 -3.44
C ALA A 8 -14.86 4.61 -3.78
N ILE A 9 -15.49 4.08 -4.85
CA ILE A 9 -15.23 2.72 -5.34
C ILE A 9 -13.79 2.58 -5.82
N ALA A 10 -13.31 3.52 -6.64
CA ALA A 10 -11.95 3.49 -7.18
C ALA A 10 -10.90 3.50 -6.05
N GLY A 11 -11.01 4.43 -5.09
CA GLY A 11 -10.09 4.49 -3.97
C GLY A 11 -10.09 3.22 -3.12
N THR A 12 -11.27 2.62 -2.89
CA THR A 12 -11.40 1.36 -2.16
C THR A 12 -10.74 0.19 -2.90
N LEU A 13 -10.96 0.07 -4.21
CA LEU A 13 -10.32 -0.95 -5.05
C LEU A 13 -8.80 -0.78 -5.09
N CYS A 14 -8.29 0.46 -5.15
CA CYS A 14 -6.87 0.73 -5.01
C CYS A 14 -6.33 0.27 -3.64
N GLY A 15 -7.09 0.44 -2.56
CA GLY A 15 -6.74 -0.07 -1.24
C GLY A 15 -6.60 -1.60 -1.20
N PHE A 16 -7.56 -2.34 -1.76
CA PHE A 16 -7.47 -3.80 -1.88
C PHE A 16 -6.30 -4.24 -2.74
N TYR A 17 -6.05 -3.53 -3.84
CA TYR A 17 -4.92 -3.84 -4.71
C TYR A 17 -3.58 -3.59 -4.02
N TYR A 18 -3.44 -2.49 -3.28
CA TYR A 18 -2.28 -2.20 -2.44
C TYR A 18 -2.03 -3.29 -1.39
N PHE A 19 -3.09 -3.77 -0.73
CA PHE A 19 -2.99 -4.89 0.22
C PHE A 19 -2.48 -6.18 -0.45
N GLY A 20 -2.99 -6.50 -1.64
CA GLY A 20 -2.50 -7.65 -2.42
C GLY A 20 -1.02 -7.55 -2.80
N LEU A 21 -0.56 -6.35 -3.17
CA LEU A 21 0.86 -6.09 -3.41
C LEU A 21 1.69 -6.27 -2.12
N GLY A 22 1.14 -5.96 -0.95
CA GLY A 22 1.80 -6.17 0.35
C GLY A 22 2.01 -7.65 0.67
N ILE A 23 1.02 -8.49 0.39
CA ILE A 23 1.17 -9.95 0.51
C ILE A 23 2.29 -10.45 -0.41
N ALA A 24 2.33 -9.99 -1.67
CA ALA A 24 3.36 -10.37 -2.62
C ALA A 24 4.76 -9.88 -2.18
N ALA A 25 4.88 -8.63 -1.72
CA ALA A 25 6.11 -8.06 -1.18
C ALA A 25 6.60 -8.82 0.07
N GLY A 26 5.67 -9.34 0.89
CA GLY A 26 5.95 -10.19 2.05
C GLY A 26 6.86 -11.39 1.74
N GLY A 27 6.77 -11.94 0.53
CA GLY A 27 7.64 -13.03 0.05
C GLY A 27 9.09 -12.61 -0.22
N HIS A 28 9.35 -11.31 -0.31
CA HIS A 28 10.64 -10.72 -0.67
C HIS A 28 11.32 -9.95 0.48
N LEU A 29 10.78 -10.01 1.70
CA LEU A 29 11.44 -9.42 2.87
C LEU A 29 12.79 -10.10 3.13
N LEU A 30 13.85 -9.30 3.23
CA LEU A 30 15.22 -9.78 3.44
C LEU A 30 15.45 -10.28 4.86
N ASP A 31 14.80 -9.66 5.85
CA ASP A 31 15.10 -9.91 7.26
C ASP A 31 13.82 -9.94 8.11
N LYS A 32 13.19 -11.12 8.20
CA LYS A 32 11.90 -11.32 8.88
C LYS A 32 11.97 -11.17 10.41
N GLU A 33 13.18 -11.17 10.98
CA GLU A 33 13.43 -11.09 12.42
C GLU A 33 13.87 -9.71 12.90
N ARG A 34 14.09 -8.76 11.97
CA ARG A 34 14.67 -7.44 12.28
C ARG A 34 13.74 -6.47 13.00
N SER A 35 12.42 -6.69 12.95
CA SER A 35 11.42 -5.86 13.64
C SER A 35 11.46 -6.12 15.15
N LYS A 36 12.02 -5.17 15.91
CA LYS A 36 12.27 -5.30 17.36
C LYS A 36 11.01 -5.20 18.21
N SER A 37 9.86 -4.83 17.63
CA SER A 37 8.56 -4.77 18.32
C SER A 37 7.38 -5.23 17.43
N PRO A 38 6.29 -5.78 18.01
CA PRO A 38 5.09 -6.17 17.26
C PRO A 38 4.45 -5.03 16.45
N GLY A 39 4.55 -3.79 16.93
CA GLY A 39 3.99 -2.61 16.26
C GLY A 39 4.75 -2.24 14.99
N GLU A 40 6.09 -2.24 15.04
CA GLU A 40 6.91 -2.05 13.83
C GLU A 40 6.63 -3.13 12.80
N ARG A 41 6.46 -4.38 13.25
CA ARG A 41 6.13 -5.50 12.37
C ARG A 41 4.81 -5.26 11.64
N LEU A 42 3.77 -4.82 12.34
CA LEU A 42 2.48 -4.49 11.75
C LEU A 42 2.58 -3.34 10.72
N LEU A 43 3.35 -2.31 11.02
CA LEU A 43 3.57 -1.18 10.10
C LEU A 43 4.35 -1.62 8.86
N LEU A 44 5.41 -2.43 9.04
CA LEU A 44 6.30 -2.95 8.00
C LEU A 44 5.66 -4.04 7.14
N THR A 45 4.60 -4.71 7.60
CA THR A 45 3.96 -5.78 6.82
C THR A 45 2.57 -5.40 6.30
N THR A 46 1.90 -4.43 6.92
CA THR A 46 0.46 -4.22 6.67
C THR A 46 0.13 -2.83 6.12
N PHE A 47 0.73 -1.75 6.66
CA PHE A 47 0.27 -0.39 6.35
C PHE A 47 1.27 0.44 5.53
N LEU A 48 2.56 0.44 5.91
CA LEU A 48 3.57 1.33 5.34
C LEU A 48 4.79 0.59 4.78
N TRP A 49 4.60 -0.70 4.49
CA TRP A 49 5.62 -1.60 3.98
C TRP A 49 6.30 -1.07 2.68
N SER A 50 5.55 -0.38 1.81
CA SER A 50 6.08 0.15 0.56
C SER A 50 6.98 1.38 0.72
N MET A 51 7.02 1.98 1.92
CA MET A 51 7.86 3.14 2.24
C MET A 51 9.27 2.76 2.72
N THR A 52 9.52 1.47 2.97
CA THR A 52 10.82 0.94 3.41
C THR A 52 11.39 -0.08 2.42
N PRO A 53 11.61 0.30 1.14
CA PRO A 53 12.03 -0.64 0.10
C PRO A 53 13.40 -1.28 0.37
N SER A 54 14.23 -0.69 1.22
CA SER A 54 15.54 -1.24 1.62
C SER A 54 15.44 -2.57 2.36
N GLU A 55 14.30 -2.88 2.98
CA GLU A 55 14.07 -4.13 3.71
C GLU A 55 13.67 -5.30 2.79
N PHE A 56 13.57 -5.06 1.48
CA PHE A 56 13.12 -6.03 0.48
C PHE A 56 14.20 -6.35 -0.55
N SER A 57 14.12 -7.53 -1.15
CA SER A 57 14.94 -7.91 -2.31
C SER A 57 14.68 -6.97 -3.49
N ASP A 58 15.52 -7.04 -4.52
CA ASP A 58 15.36 -6.17 -5.70
C ASP A 58 14.03 -6.36 -6.43
N GLU A 59 13.44 -7.56 -6.37
CA GLU A 59 12.07 -7.79 -6.86
C GLU A 59 11.03 -7.16 -5.93
N GLY A 60 11.17 -7.32 -4.61
CA GLY A 60 10.30 -6.67 -3.65
C GLY A 60 10.34 -5.14 -3.71
N LYS A 61 11.50 -4.54 -4.01
CA LYS A 61 11.65 -3.10 -4.27
C LYS A 61 10.78 -2.63 -5.43
N LYS A 62 10.73 -3.40 -6.53
CA LYS A 62 9.85 -3.09 -7.68
C LYS A 62 8.38 -3.11 -7.28
N ILE A 63 7.98 -4.06 -6.42
CA ILE A 63 6.63 -4.16 -5.87
C ILE A 63 6.32 -2.94 -4.99
N CYS A 64 7.26 -2.53 -4.11
CA CYS A 64 7.11 -1.33 -3.27
C CYS A 64 6.91 -0.06 -4.10
N VAL A 65 7.71 0.14 -5.17
CA VAL A 65 7.56 1.29 -6.07
C VAL A 65 6.18 1.29 -6.73
N ARG A 66 5.71 0.14 -7.23
CA ARG A 66 4.36 0.01 -7.79
C ARG A 66 3.28 0.33 -6.76
N ALA A 67 3.43 -0.16 -5.53
CA ALA A 67 2.49 0.07 -4.46
C ALA A 67 2.43 1.55 -4.04
N ASN A 68 3.53 2.30 -4.11
CA ASN A 68 3.52 3.74 -3.86
C ASN A 68 2.65 4.49 -4.89
N PHE A 69 2.69 4.12 -6.18
CA PHE A 69 1.78 4.70 -7.17
C PHE A 69 0.31 4.39 -6.88
N VAL A 70 0.02 3.15 -6.46
CA VAL A 70 -1.34 2.73 -6.08
C VAL A 70 -1.82 3.50 -4.84
N LEU A 71 -0.96 3.69 -3.85
CA LEU A 71 -1.26 4.45 -2.64
C LEU A 71 -1.58 5.91 -2.98
N VAL A 72 -0.77 6.56 -3.82
CA VAL A 72 -1.02 7.93 -4.29
C VAL A 72 -2.36 8.02 -5.04
N ALA A 73 -2.66 7.07 -5.92
CA ALA A 73 -3.93 7.03 -6.64
C ALA A 73 -5.13 6.83 -5.69
N ALA A 74 -5.00 5.96 -4.68
CA ALA A 74 -6.03 5.73 -3.67
C ALA A 74 -6.30 7.01 -2.85
N LEU A 75 -5.24 7.66 -2.38
CA LEU A 75 -5.32 8.92 -1.64
C LEU A 75 -5.96 10.03 -2.49
N ALA A 76 -5.56 10.17 -3.75
CA ALA A 76 -6.16 11.14 -4.66
C ALA A 76 -7.67 10.89 -4.86
N CYS A 77 -8.08 9.64 -5.03
CA CYS A 77 -9.50 9.27 -5.15
C CYS A 77 -10.29 9.60 -3.87
N TRP A 78 -9.76 9.27 -2.69
CA TRP A 78 -10.43 9.55 -1.42
C TRP A 78 -10.49 11.03 -1.09
N VAL A 79 -9.43 11.79 -1.34
CA VAL A 79 -9.43 13.25 -1.16
C VAL A 79 -10.42 13.91 -2.12
N ALA A 80 -10.40 13.53 -3.40
CA ALA A 80 -11.38 14.03 -4.37
C ALA A 80 -12.81 13.68 -3.95
N TRP A 81 -13.06 12.44 -3.51
CA TRP A 81 -14.36 12.04 -2.98
C TRP A 81 -14.79 12.92 -1.80
N ALA A 82 -13.91 13.16 -0.83
CA ALA A 82 -14.22 13.98 0.34
C ALA A 82 -14.55 15.44 -0.01
N VAL A 83 -13.95 15.98 -1.08
CA VAL A 83 -14.21 17.35 -1.58
C VAL A 83 -15.50 17.42 -2.41
N PHE A 84 -15.82 16.39 -3.19
CA PHE A 84 -16.97 16.36 -4.10
C PHE A 84 -18.19 15.60 -3.56
N LYS A 85 -18.21 15.22 -2.28
CA LYS A 85 -19.39 14.60 -1.65
C LYS A 85 -20.40 15.62 -1.17
#